data_AF-A0A1E7YQB4-F1
#
_entry.id   AF-A0A1E7YQB4-F1
#
_cell.length_a   1.000
_cell.length_b   1.000
_cell.length_c   1.000
_cell.angle_alpha   90.00
_cell.angle_beta   90.00
_cell.angle_gamma   90.00
#
_symmetry.space_group_name_H-M   'P 1'
#
loop_
_entity.id
_entity.type
_entity.pdbx_description
1 polymer ?
#
loop_
_entity_poly.entity_id
_entity_poly.type
_entity_poly.pdbx_seq_one_letter_code
_entity_poly.pdbx_strand_id
1 'polypeptide(L)' 'MLAKVTPKRPEPSPLVRVDVAYADGDTLAYFFPRSIRIVDLNTRIARAGRVRKVALGTGCLLSSPN' A
#
# COMPACT_ATOMS: atom_id res chain seq x y z
N MET A 1 42.02 -4.50 -11.63
CA MET A 1 41.02 -4.88 -10.60
C MET A 1 39.66 -4.37 -11.08
N LEU A 2 38.71 -5.26 -11.42
CA LEU A 2 37.35 -4.86 -11.79
C LEU A 2 36.48 -4.85 -10.52
N ALA A 3 35.98 -3.68 -10.14
CA ALA A 3 35.00 -3.56 -9.07
C ALA A 3 33.70 -4.24 -9.53
N LYS A 4 33.28 -5.28 -8.81
CA LYS A 4 31.96 -5.90 -8.97
C LYS A 4 30.92 -4.88 -8.54
N VAL A 5 30.24 -4.25 -9.50
CA VAL A 5 29.06 -3.42 -9.23
C VAL A 5 27.96 -4.37 -8.81
N THR A 6 27.79 -4.58 -7.50
CA THR A 6 26.62 -5.27 -6.97
C THR A 6 25.41 -4.40 -7.27
N PRO A 7 24.41 -4.86 -8.05
CA PRO A 7 23.21 -4.07 -8.30
C PRO A 7 22.53 -3.84 -6.96
N LYS A 8 22.45 -2.57 -6.53
CA LYS A 8 21.68 -2.21 -5.34
C LYS A 8 20.26 -2.68 -5.58
N ARG A 9 19.79 -3.60 -4.72
CA ARG A 9 18.38 -4.00 -4.68
C ARG A 9 17.54 -2.72 -4.59
N PRO A 10 16.51 -2.54 -5.44
CA PRO A 10 15.63 -1.39 -5.32
C PRO A 10 15.09 -1.36 -3.89
N GLU A 11 15.25 -0.24 -3.19
CA GLU A 11 14.70 -0.09 -1.85
C GLU A 11 13.17 -0.25 -1.92
N PRO A 12 12.55 -1.02 -1.00
CA PRO A 12 11.11 -1.20 -1.01
C PRO A 12 10.45 0.18 -0.84
N SER A 13 9.65 0.57 -1.82
CA SER A 13 8.92 1.84 -1.79
C SER A 13 8.03 1.89 -0.54
N PRO A 14 7.97 3.04 0.16
CA PRO A 14 7.17 3.16 1.37
C PRO A 14 5.70 2.85 1.07
N LEU A 15 5.16 1.88 1.78
CA LEU A 15 3.76 1.47 1.67
C LEU A 15 2.89 2.29 2.64
N VAL A 16 1.71 2.66 2.16
CA VAL A 16 0.67 3.34 2.92
C VAL A 16 -0.42 2.33 3.23
N ARG A 17 -0.81 2.26 4.50
CA ARG A 17 -1.97 1.50 4.93
C ARG A 17 -3.25 2.28 4.66
N VAL A 18 -4.23 1.62 4.06
CA VAL A 18 -5.57 2.15 3.79
C VAL A 18 -6.57 1.20 4.39
N ASP A 19 -7.34 1.66 5.37
CA ASP A 19 -8.41 0.90 6.00
C ASP A 19 -9.73 1.21 5.28
N VAL A 20 -10.41 0.18 4.82
CA VAL A 20 -11.64 0.28 4.00
C VAL A 20 -12.77 -0.41 4.73
N ALA A 21 -13.81 0.33 5.10
CA ALA A 21 -15.04 -0.20 5.64
C ALA A 21 -16.04 -0.45 4.50
N TYR A 22 -16.54 -1.68 4.42
CA TYR A 22 -17.50 -2.15 3.44
C TYR A 22 -18.94 -2.06 3.95
N ALA A 23 -19.90 -2.19 3.05
CA ALA A 23 -21.33 -2.07 3.35
C ALA A 23 -21.89 -3.26 4.14
N ASP A 24 -21.24 -4.43 4.07
CA ASP A 24 -21.53 -5.62 4.89
C ASP A 24 -21.12 -5.45 6.36
N GLY A 25 -20.34 -4.41 6.67
CA GLY A 25 -19.84 -4.13 8.02
C GLY A 25 -18.37 -4.51 8.21
N ASP A 26 -17.76 -5.20 7.25
CA ASP A 26 -16.36 -5.62 7.34
C ASP A 26 -15.41 -4.44 7.12
N THR A 27 -14.24 -4.50 7.76
CA THR A 27 -13.15 -3.55 7.53
C THR A 27 -11.89 -4.30 7.13
N LEU A 28 -11.35 -3.99 5.95
CA LEU A 28 -10.11 -4.58 5.45
C LEU A 28 -9.00 -3.53 5.34
N ALA A 29 -7.78 -3.93 5.70
CA ALA A 29 -6.59 -3.12 5.55
C ALA A 29 -5.85 -3.49 4.26
N TYR A 30 -5.57 -2.49 3.43
CA TYR A 30 -4.77 -2.62 2.22
C TYR A 30 -3.46 -1.86 2.35
N PHE A 31 -2.41 -2.36 1.74
CA PHE A 31 -1.13 -1.68 1.64
C PHE A 31 -0.85 -1.33 0.19
N PHE A 32 -0.63 -0.05 -0.07
CA PHE A 32 -0.35 0.46 -1.41
C PHE A 32 0.94 1.27 -1.43
N PRO A 33 1.71 1.24 -2.53
CA PRO A 33 2.81 2.17 -2.70
C PRO A 33 2.28 3.61 -2.71
N ARG A 34 3.04 4.57 -2.16
CA ARG A 34 2.66 5.99 -2.20
C ARG A 34 2.41 6.53 -3.62
N SER A 35 3.04 5.93 -4.62
CA SER A 35 2.87 6.28 -6.04
C SER A 35 1.64 5.66 -6.70
N ILE A 36 0.82 4.90 -5.96
CA ILE A 36 -0.39 4.30 -6.53
C ILE A 36 -1.34 5.39 -7.05
N ARG A 37 -1.95 5.15 -8.22
CA ARG A 37 -3.01 6.03 -8.71
C ARG A 37 -4.29 5.76 -7.95
N ILE A 38 -5.05 6.82 -7.66
CA ILE A 38 -6.34 6.72 -6.97
C ILE A 38 -7.31 5.78 -7.71
N VAL A 39 -7.27 5.76 -9.05
CA VAL A 39 -8.11 4.86 -9.87
C VAL A 39 -7.76 3.39 -9.63
N ASP A 40 -6.48 3.04 -9.51
CA ASP A 40 -6.03 1.67 -9.25
C ASP A 40 -6.39 1.23 -7.83
N LEU A 41 -6.28 2.15 -6.87
CA LEU A 41 -6.73 1.96 -5.50
C LEU A 41 -8.24 1.68 -5.47
N ASN A 42 -9.05 2.55 -6.08
CA ASN A 42 -10.51 2.40 -6.15
C ASN A 42 -10.92 1.08 -6.81
N THR A 43 -10.25 0.72 -7.91
CA THR A 43 -10.52 -0.52 -8.63
C THR A 43 -10.23 -1.74 -7.77
N ARG A 44 -9.14 -1.72 -6.97
CA ARG A 44 -8.82 -2.83 -6.07
C ARG A 44 -9.80 -2.96 -4.92
N ILE A 45 -10.14 -1.86 -4.25
CA ILE A 45 -11.04 -1.93 -3.08
C ILE A 45 -12.48 -2.24 -3.51
N ALA A 46 -12.94 -1.74 -4.66
CA ALA A 46 -14.28 -2.04 -5.17
C ALA A 46 -14.49 -3.50 -5.57
N ARG A 47 -13.42 -4.25 -5.86
CA ARG A 47 -13.51 -5.70 -6.16
C ARG A 47 -13.92 -6.54 -4.96
N ALA A 48 -13.61 -6.09 -3.75
CA ALA A 48 -13.96 -6.82 -2.52
C ALA A 48 -15.42 -6.58 -2.12
N GLY A 49 -16.01 -5.44 -2.51
CA GLY A 49 -17.40 -5.15 -2.22
C GLY A 49 -17.74 -3.66 -2.34
N ARG A 50 -18.97 -3.32 -1.93
CA ARG A 50 -19.42 -1.93 -1.90
C ARG A 50 -18.76 -1.17 -0.76
N VAL A 51 -17.90 -0.22 -1.11
CA VAL A 51 -17.17 0.61 -0.13
C VAL A 51 -18.11 1.62 0.52
N ARG A 52 -18.07 1.72 1.85
CA ARG A 52 -18.79 2.72 2.64
C ARG A 52 -17.89 3.87 3.08
N LYS A 53 -16.67 3.56 3.50
CA LYS A 53 -15.70 4.55 3.98
C LYS A 53 -14.27 4.09 3.69
N VAL A 54 -13.41 5.03 3.35
CA VAL A 54 -11.96 4.82 3.20
C VAL A 54 -11.25 5.75 4.16
N ALA A 55 -10.28 5.23 4.90
CA ALA A 55 -9.43 6.00 5.80
C ALA A 55 -7.95 5.70 5.52
N LEU A 56 -7.13 6.73 5.59
CA LEU A 56 -5.67 6.57 5.65
C LEU A 56 -5.35 6.06 7.05
N GLY A 57 -4.86 4.82 7.12
CA GLY A 57 -4.42 4.23 8.38
C GLY A 57 -3.17 4.97 8.87
N THR A 58 -3.07 5.22 10.18
CA THR A 58 -1.94 5.94 10.80
C THR A 58 -0.61 5.17 10.75
N GLY A 59 -0.60 3.97 10.15
CA GLY A 59 0.61 3.18 9.93
C GLY A 59 1.22 3.48 8.57
N CYS A 60 2.07 4.50 8.50
CA CYS A 60 3.11 4.50 7.48
C CYS A 60 4.12 3.45 7.92
N LEU A 61 4.17 2.30 7.23
CA LEU A 61 5.29 1.38 7.39
C LEU A 61 6.49 2.06 6.74
N LEU A 62 7.12 2.96 7.49
CA LEU A 62 8.51 3.29 7.27
C LEU A 62 9.22 1.95 7.37
N SER A 63 9.75 1.49 6.25
CA SER A 63 10.71 0.40 6.22
C SER A 63 11.82 0.79 7.21
N SER A 64 11.76 0.33 8.46
CA SER A 64 12.85 0.54 9.41
C SER A 64 14.11 -0.10 8.84
N PRO A 65 15.27 0.59 8.87
CA PRO A 65 16.52 0.00 8.43
C PRO A 65 17.09 -0.91 9.53
N ASN A 66 17.58 -2.08 9.09
CA ASN A 66 18.30 -3.15 9.81
C ASN A 66 17.52 -3.99 10.82
#